data_AF-A0A8S1DND3-F1
#
_entry.id   AF-A0A8S1DND3-F1
#
_cell.length_a   1.000
_cell.length_b   1.000
_cell.length_c   1.000
_cell.angle_alpha   90.00
_cell.angle_beta   90.00
_cell.angle_gamma   90.00
#
_symmetry.space_group_name_H-M   'P 1'
#
loop_
_entity.id
_entity.type
_entity.pdbx_description
1 polymer ?
#
loop_
_entity_poly.entity_id
_entity_poly.type
_entity_poly.pdbx_seq_one_letter_code
_entity_poly.pdbx_strand_id
1 'polypeptide(L)'
;MLEPIGCEITSVLWNTIKNEENEMAIVQEVVLSFEQVDAVDLFEKLFFEILGEYCKSRRIEWFQGLTVTEFIEKVLQMMENEVEWGQKFLPESSIANMRSIFIEKATAKSMDEMMKECQQMFKENRKDELKKLYKILDILPAERKRIDQGRLSATWQITARNEALDSTYLIMESIKRLFAATLVARNFERTSRVDCVHYTQEIWQDFPKACRKWIMRPLNATSVYMENSCRKNYLRLGVKNCFIY
;
A
#
# COMPACT_ATOMS: atom_id res chain seq x y z
N MET A 1 1.79 40.41 -24.76
CA MET A 1 3.02 40.62 -25.56
C MET A 1 4.25 39.88 -25.01
N LEU A 2 4.14 39.03 -23.97
CA LEU A 2 5.27 38.26 -23.41
C LEU A 2 5.31 36.78 -23.84
N GLU A 3 4.28 36.28 -24.55
CA GLU A 3 4.18 34.87 -24.95
C GLU A 3 5.37 34.35 -25.80
N PRO A 4 5.95 35.10 -26.76
CA PRO A 4 7.06 34.60 -27.56
C PRO A 4 8.34 34.40 -26.73
N ILE A 5 8.62 35.33 -25.82
CA ILE A 5 9.80 35.33 -24.95
C ILE A 5 9.67 34.22 -23.89
N GLY A 6 8.45 33.98 -23.39
CA GLY A 6 8.18 32.88 -22.47
C GLY A 6 8.50 31.50 -23.07
N CYS A 7 8.23 31.30 -24.37
CA CYS A 7 8.55 30.06 -25.09
C CYS A 7 10.06 29.83 -25.27
N GLU A 8 10.83 30.89 -25.57
CA GLU A 8 12.29 30.79 -25.67
C GLU A 8 12.92 30.50 -24.30
N ILE A 9 12.51 31.21 -23.26
CA ILE A 9 13.01 31.01 -21.89
C ILE A 9 12.68 29.60 -21.37
N THR A 10 11.46 29.12 -21.60
CA THR A 10 11.08 27.74 -21.25
C THR A 10 11.89 26.70 -22.02
N SER A 11 12.20 26.95 -23.29
CA SER A 11 13.04 26.05 -24.09
C SER A 11 14.49 25.98 -23.58
N VAL A 12 15.07 27.11 -23.19
CA VAL A 12 16.42 27.19 -22.62
C VAL A 12 16.44 26.49 -21.26
N LEU A 13 15.53 26.83 -20.36
CA LEU A 13 15.41 26.18 -19.04
C LEU A 13 15.20 24.66 -19.17
N TRP A 14 14.35 24.22 -20.12
CA TRP A 14 14.13 22.80 -20.39
C TRP A 14 15.40 22.07 -20.87
N ASN A 15 16.14 22.69 -21.80
CA ASN A 15 17.40 22.13 -22.29
C ASN A 15 18.47 22.08 -21.21
N THR A 16 18.54 23.09 -20.35
CA THR A 16 19.50 23.11 -19.24
C THR A 16 19.16 22.07 -18.17
N ILE A 17 17.88 21.94 -17.78
CA ILE A 17 17.41 20.90 -16.84
C ILE A 17 17.72 19.50 -17.39
N LYS A 18 17.61 19.33 -18.71
CA LYS A 18 17.82 18.02 -19.35
C LYS A 18 19.30 17.64 -19.51
N ASN A 19 20.20 18.62 -19.68
CA ASN A 19 21.57 18.38 -20.12
C ASN A 19 22.64 18.59 -19.04
N GLU A 20 22.30 19.09 -17.84
CA GLU A 20 23.10 19.25 -16.59
C GLU A 20 24.49 19.94 -16.65
N GLU A 21 25.23 19.91 -17.77
CA GLU A 21 26.68 20.20 -17.77
C GLU A 21 27.12 21.47 -18.52
N ASN A 22 26.28 22.18 -19.28
CA ASN A 22 26.78 23.25 -20.17
C ASN A 22 26.08 24.62 -20.11
N GLU A 23 25.04 24.81 -19.31
CA GLU A 23 24.21 26.03 -19.41
C GLU A 23 23.91 26.72 -18.07
N MET A 24 24.56 26.35 -16.96
CA MET A 24 24.31 26.98 -15.65
C MET A 24 24.51 28.50 -15.65
N ALA A 25 25.49 29.01 -16.42
CA ALA A 25 25.72 30.45 -16.55
C ALA A 25 24.53 31.16 -17.23
N ILE A 26 23.93 30.52 -18.23
CA ILE A 26 22.76 31.07 -18.96
C ILE A 26 21.55 31.13 -18.02
N VAL A 27 21.32 30.09 -17.23
CA VAL A 27 20.20 30.07 -16.28
C VAL A 27 20.39 31.13 -15.19
N GLN A 28 21.62 31.35 -14.70
CA GLN A 28 21.91 32.43 -13.77
C GLN A 28 21.63 33.81 -14.38
N GLU A 29 22.03 34.06 -15.62
CA GLU A 29 21.71 35.32 -16.31
C GLU A 29 20.20 35.52 -16.49
N VAL A 30 19.47 34.46 -16.84
CA VAL A 30 18.01 34.48 -16.92
C VAL A 30 17.41 34.84 -15.57
N VAL A 31 17.81 34.18 -14.48
CA VAL A 31 17.30 34.46 -13.13
C VAL A 31 17.57 35.92 -12.73
N LEU A 32 18.80 36.40 -12.93
CA LEU A 32 19.17 37.79 -12.67
C LEU A 32 18.32 38.78 -13.48
N SER A 33 17.95 38.45 -14.71
CA SER A 33 17.08 39.30 -15.53
C SER A 33 15.66 39.39 -14.95
N PHE A 34 15.12 38.32 -14.35
CA PHE A 34 13.82 38.32 -13.68
C PHE A 34 13.86 39.07 -12.33
N GLU A 35 14.97 38.97 -11.59
CA GLU A 35 15.18 39.75 -10.36
C GLU A 35 15.24 41.26 -10.64
N GLN A 36 15.91 41.67 -11.72
CA GLN A 36 16.03 43.09 -12.11
C GLN A 36 14.69 43.76 -12.43
N VAL A 37 13.69 42.99 -12.87
CA VAL A 37 12.36 43.50 -13.23
C VAL A 37 11.28 43.13 -12.21
N ASP A 38 11.67 42.66 -11.02
CA ASP A 38 10.77 42.25 -9.93
C ASP A 38 9.71 41.22 -10.38
N ALA A 39 10.14 40.25 -11.21
CA ALA A 39 9.29 39.21 -11.78
C ALA A 39 9.66 37.79 -11.31
N VAL A 40 10.19 37.67 -10.08
CA VAL A 40 10.63 36.40 -9.49
C VAL A 40 9.48 35.38 -9.45
N ASP A 41 8.26 35.80 -9.09
CA ASP A 41 7.08 34.92 -9.08
C ASP A 41 6.78 34.30 -10.46
N LEU A 42 7.05 35.04 -11.54
CA LEU A 42 6.87 34.55 -12.90
C LEU A 42 7.93 33.50 -13.25
N PHE A 43 9.18 33.73 -12.84
CA PHE A 43 10.25 32.75 -12.99
C PHE A 43 9.93 31.45 -12.25
N GLU A 44 9.53 31.52 -10.98
CA GLU A 44 9.18 30.34 -10.18
C GLU A 44 8.06 29.53 -10.83
N LYS A 45 7.02 30.22 -11.32
CA LYS A 45 5.91 29.57 -12.01
C LYS A 45 6.39 28.82 -13.25
N LEU A 46 7.19 29.46 -14.11
CA LEU A 46 7.73 28.84 -15.31
C LEU A 46 8.63 27.64 -14.95
N PHE A 47 9.48 27.80 -13.94
CA PHE A 47 10.34 26.74 -13.45
C PHE A 47 9.54 25.51 -13.01
N PHE A 48 8.47 25.70 -12.22
CA PHE A 48 7.63 24.61 -11.74
C PHE A 48 6.83 23.93 -12.85
N GLU A 49 6.38 24.68 -13.86
CA GLU A 49 5.71 24.11 -15.04
C GLU A 49 6.65 23.19 -15.81
N ILE A 50 7.87 23.65 -16.09
CA ILE A 50 8.93 22.90 -16.78
C ILE A 50 9.31 21.65 -15.97
N LEU A 51 9.57 21.80 -14.68
CA LEU A 51 9.88 20.68 -13.78
C LEU A 51 8.75 19.64 -13.78
N GLY A 52 7.50 20.10 -13.77
CA GLY A 52 6.34 19.23 -13.81
C GLY A 52 6.25 18.40 -15.09
N GLU A 53 6.52 19.01 -16.25
CA GLU A 53 6.58 18.30 -17.54
C GLU A 53 7.77 17.34 -17.61
N TYR A 54 8.93 17.72 -17.07
CA TYR A 54 10.09 16.85 -16.97
C TYR A 54 9.77 15.59 -16.14
N CYS A 55 9.17 15.77 -14.96
CA CYS A 55 8.73 14.68 -14.10
C CYS A 55 7.73 13.76 -14.80
N LYS A 56 6.78 14.31 -15.55
CA LYS A 56 5.79 13.52 -16.30
C LYS A 56 6.44 12.65 -17.37
N SER A 57 7.43 13.20 -18.08
CA SER A 57 8.19 12.50 -19.13
C SER A 57 9.02 11.37 -18.52
N ARG A 58 9.83 11.70 -17.50
CA ARG A 58 10.71 10.76 -16.81
C ARG A 58 9.98 9.68 -16.04
N ARG A 59 8.80 9.96 -15.47
CA ARG A 59 7.99 8.95 -14.77
C ARG A 59 7.75 7.71 -15.64
N ILE A 60 7.42 7.90 -16.92
CA ILE A 60 7.12 6.79 -17.82
C ILE A 60 8.36 5.91 -18.00
N GLU A 61 9.51 6.55 -18.23
CA GLU A 61 10.81 5.88 -18.37
C GLU A 61 11.19 5.12 -17.10
N TRP A 62 11.09 5.77 -15.93
CA TRP A 62 11.43 5.13 -14.65
C TRP A 62 10.47 3.99 -14.31
N PHE A 63 9.18 4.12 -14.61
CA PHE A 63 8.20 3.10 -14.23
C PHE A 63 8.22 1.87 -15.15
N GLN A 64 8.57 2.02 -16.44
CA GLN A 64 8.54 0.90 -17.39
C GLN A 64 9.69 -0.11 -17.22
N GLY A 65 10.75 0.23 -16.48
CA GLY A 65 11.92 -0.62 -16.30
C GLY A 65 12.26 -0.99 -14.86
N LEU A 66 11.50 -0.49 -13.87
CA LEU A 66 11.80 -0.67 -12.45
C LEU A 66 10.66 -1.35 -11.72
N THR A 67 10.98 -2.11 -10.68
CA THR A 67 10.00 -2.51 -9.67
C THR A 67 9.46 -1.28 -8.93
N VAL A 68 8.32 -1.43 -8.27
CA VAL A 68 7.71 -0.34 -7.49
C VAL A 68 8.67 0.22 -6.44
N THR A 69 9.43 -0.64 -5.77
CA THR A 69 10.41 -0.25 -4.75
C THR A 69 11.59 0.53 -5.34
N GLU A 70 12.15 0.05 -6.44
CA GLU A 70 13.22 0.73 -7.16
C GLU A 70 12.75 2.07 -7.71
N PHE A 71 11.52 2.14 -8.21
CA PHE A 71 10.90 3.37 -8.67
C PHE A 71 10.78 4.40 -7.53
N ILE A 72 10.29 4.00 -6.35
CA ILE A 72 10.20 4.87 -5.16
C ILE A 72 11.58 5.44 -4.80
N GLU A 73 12.60 4.60 -4.78
CA GLU A 73 13.96 5.01 -4.47
C GLU A 73 14.52 5.97 -5.53
N LYS A 74 14.31 5.67 -6.81
CA LYS A 74 14.72 6.53 -7.91
C LYS A 74 14.05 7.90 -7.82
N VAL A 75 12.75 7.95 -7.53
CA VAL A 75 12.02 9.21 -7.37
C VAL A 75 12.59 10.04 -6.22
N LEU A 76 12.86 9.42 -5.06
CA LEU A 76 13.46 10.13 -3.92
C LEU A 76 14.87 10.63 -4.22
N GLN A 77 15.70 9.83 -4.89
CA GLN A 77 17.04 10.22 -5.29
C GLN A 77 17.01 11.41 -6.26
N MET A 78 16.19 11.30 -7.31
CA MET A 78 16.08 12.37 -8.30
C MET A 78 15.52 13.65 -7.67
N MET A 79 14.57 13.54 -6.73
CA MET A 79 14.07 14.70 -6.01
C MET A 79 15.19 15.45 -5.26
N GLU A 80 16.08 14.76 -4.56
CA GLU A 80 17.18 15.43 -3.85
C GLU A 80 18.16 16.09 -4.84
N ASN A 81 18.47 15.45 -5.97
CA ASN A 81 19.29 16.06 -7.01
C ASN A 81 18.64 17.36 -7.56
N GLU A 82 17.34 17.32 -7.85
CA GLU A 82 16.61 18.49 -8.31
C GLU A 82 16.55 19.57 -7.22
N VAL A 83 16.47 19.21 -5.94
CA VAL A 83 16.53 20.18 -4.83
C VAL A 83 17.88 20.87 -4.77
N GLU A 84 18.99 20.12 -4.85
CA GLU A 84 20.34 20.68 -4.89
C GLU A 84 20.52 21.60 -6.10
N TRP A 85 19.93 21.25 -7.23
CA TRP A 85 19.94 22.08 -8.43
C TRP A 85 19.07 23.33 -8.26
N GLY A 86 17.84 23.18 -7.78
CA GLY A 86 16.88 24.25 -7.55
C GLY A 86 17.35 25.28 -6.52
N GLN A 87 18.08 24.87 -5.49
CA GLN A 87 18.70 25.77 -4.50
C GLN A 87 19.68 26.79 -5.10
N LYS A 88 20.15 26.58 -6.34
CA LYS A 88 21.01 27.53 -7.05
C LYS A 88 20.24 28.68 -7.70
N PHE A 89 18.92 28.52 -7.88
CA PHE A 89 18.10 29.42 -8.70
C PHE A 89 16.80 29.88 -8.03
N LEU A 90 16.29 29.12 -7.06
CA LEU A 90 15.07 29.40 -6.32
C LEU A 90 15.38 29.87 -4.90
N PRO A 91 14.56 30.76 -4.34
CA PRO A 91 14.66 31.11 -2.93
C PRO A 91 14.32 29.90 -2.04
N GLU A 92 14.89 29.88 -0.83
CA GLU A 92 14.72 28.78 0.11
C GLU A 92 13.25 28.48 0.44
N SER A 93 12.41 29.53 0.50
CA SER A 93 10.96 29.43 0.72
C SER A 93 10.24 28.57 -0.32
N SER A 94 10.78 28.51 -1.54
CA SER A 94 10.14 27.88 -2.70
C SER A 94 10.58 26.43 -2.89
N ILE A 95 11.65 26.00 -2.20
CA ILE A 95 12.17 24.62 -2.25
C ILE A 95 11.15 23.61 -1.70
N ALA A 96 10.40 23.96 -0.65
CA ALA A 96 9.35 23.08 -0.13
C ALA A 96 8.24 22.84 -1.17
N ASN A 97 7.86 23.90 -1.90
CA ASN A 97 6.87 23.79 -2.98
C ASN A 97 7.42 22.96 -4.15
N MET A 98 8.68 23.19 -4.53
CA MET A 98 9.37 22.41 -5.57
C MET A 98 9.34 20.90 -5.28
N ARG A 99 9.68 20.50 -4.05
CA ARG A 99 9.63 19.09 -3.60
C ARG A 99 8.24 18.49 -3.77
N SER A 100 7.23 19.21 -3.31
CA SER A 100 5.82 18.80 -3.42
C SER A 100 5.40 18.60 -4.87
N ILE A 101 5.71 19.57 -5.75
CA ILE A 101 5.39 19.51 -7.18
C ILE A 101 6.12 18.34 -7.85
N PHE A 102 7.42 18.18 -7.59
CA PHE A 102 8.21 17.08 -8.14
C PHE A 102 7.57 15.74 -7.80
N ILE A 103 7.33 15.48 -6.51
CA ILE A 103 6.77 14.21 -6.04
C ILE A 103 5.36 14.00 -6.58
N GLU A 104 4.51 15.04 -6.59
CA GLU A 104 3.16 14.95 -7.12
C GLU A 104 3.19 14.52 -8.60
N LYS A 105 3.97 15.19 -9.45
CA LYS A 105 4.01 14.91 -10.89
C LYS A 105 4.71 13.59 -11.20
N ALA A 106 5.79 13.27 -10.51
CA ALA A 106 6.52 12.02 -10.64
C ALA A 106 5.67 10.82 -10.23
N THR A 107 4.75 10.95 -9.27
CA THR A 107 3.96 9.82 -8.74
C THR A 107 2.49 9.80 -9.17
N ALA A 108 1.99 10.83 -9.86
CA ALA A 108 0.55 11.04 -10.12
C ALA A 108 -0.19 9.79 -10.66
N LYS A 109 0.39 9.10 -11.65
CA LYS A 109 -0.23 7.95 -12.33
C LYS A 109 0.22 6.58 -11.80
N SER A 110 1.17 6.54 -10.87
CA SER A 110 1.78 5.30 -10.37
C SER A 110 1.44 5.06 -8.89
N MET A 111 0.67 5.95 -8.26
CA MET A 111 0.31 5.87 -6.85
C MET A 111 -0.56 4.66 -6.54
N ASP A 112 -1.45 4.27 -7.44
CA ASP A 112 -2.31 3.12 -7.24
C ASP A 112 -1.53 1.81 -7.24
N GLU A 113 -0.53 1.69 -8.12
CA GLU A 113 0.41 0.58 -8.15
C GLU A 113 1.28 0.55 -6.88
N MET A 114 1.79 1.70 -6.44
CA MET A 114 2.52 1.82 -5.17
C MET A 114 1.67 1.36 -3.98
N MET A 115 0.39 1.74 -3.94
CA MET A 115 -0.53 1.35 -2.88
C MET A 115 -0.91 -0.14 -2.93
N LYS A 116 -0.99 -0.74 -4.13
CA LYS A 116 -1.20 -2.19 -4.26
C LYS A 116 0.00 -2.98 -3.73
N GLU A 117 1.21 -2.58 -4.09
CA GLU A 117 2.45 -3.23 -3.62
C GLU A 117 2.61 -3.11 -2.09
N CYS A 118 2.08 -2.03 -1.50
CA CYS A 118 2.13 -1.81 -0.06
C CYS A 118 1.52 -2.97 0.75
N GLN A 119 0.50 -3.67 0.23
CA GLN A 119 -0.04 -4.87 0.88
C GLN A 119 1.03 -5.95 1.04
N GLN A 120 1.80 -6.17 -0.02
CA GLN A 120 2.87 -7.17 -0.04
C GLN A 120 4.01 -6.74 0.88
N MET A 121 4.38 -5.44 0.86
CA MET A 121 5.39 -4.89 1.77
C MET A 121 5.03 -5.11 3.25
N PHE A 122 3.76 -4.98 3.63
CA PHE A 122 3.31 -5.27 5.00
C PHE A 122 3.42 -6.75 5.34
N LYS A 123 2.93 -7.64 4.47
CA LYS A 123 2.96 -9.10 4.69
C LYS A 123 4.37 -9.66 4.82
N GLU A 124 5.29 -9.13 4.02
CA GLU A 124 6.69 -9.52 4.02
C GLU A 124 7.54 -8.74 5.03
N ASN A 125 6.92 -7.83 5.80
CA ASN A 125 7.59 -7.00 6.78
C ASN A 125 8.77 -6.19 6.20
N ARG A 126 8.64 -5.70 4.96
CA ARG A 126 9.62 -4.86 4.24
C ARG A 126 9.61 -3.42 4.77
N LYS A 127 10.09 -3.24 6.01
CA LYS A 127 10.02 -1.96 6.76
C LYS A 127 10.73 -0.79 6.09
N ASP A 128 11.89 -1.03 5.48
CA ASP A 128 12.67 0.04 4.85
C ASP A 128 11.97 0.61 3.61
N GLU A 129 11.27 -0.25 2.86
CA GLU A 129 10.50 0.13 1.68
C GLU A 129 9.25 0.92 2.07
N LEU A 130 8.55 0.47 3.12
CA LEU A 130 7.43 1.20 3.71
C LEU A 130 7.85 2.59 4.21
N LYS A 131 9.05 2.71 4.79
CA LYS A 131 9.60 4.00 5.22
C LYS A 131 9.86 4.93 4.03
N LYS A 132 10.39 4.40 2.92
CA LYS A 132 10.59 5.16 1.67
C LYS A 132 9.26 5.63 1.08
N LEU A 133 8.25 4.75 1.02
CA LEU A 133 6.90 5.11 0.57
C LEU A 133 6.29 6.20 1.48
N TYR A 134 6.43 6.08 2.79
CA TYR A 134 5.92 7.08 3.72
C TYR A 134 6.57 8.46 3.52
N LYS A 135 7.88 8.51 3.22
CA LYS A 135 8.56 9.77 2.87
C LYS A 135 7.93 10.44 1.65
N ILE A 136 7.64 9.67 0.59
CA ILE A 136 6.92 10.20 -0.59
C ILE A 136 5.56 10.80 -0.17
N LEU A 137 4.79 10.06 0.64
CA LEU A 137 3.46 10.52 1.07
C LEU A 137 3.51 11.77 1.96
N ASP A 138 4.57 11.93 2.75
CA ASP A 138 4.72 13.06 3.67
C ASP A 138 4.96 14.39 2.94
N ILE A 139 5.57 14.32 1.75
CA ILE A 139 5.93 15.46 0.89
C ILE A 139 4.76 15.90 -0.01
N LEU A 140 3.77 15.04 -0.23
CA LEU A 140 2.63 15.37 -1.10
C LEU A 140 1.83 16.59 -0.59
N PRO A 141 1.15 17.31 -1.51
CA PRO A 141 0.20 18.35 -1.14
C PRO A 141 -0.82 17.85 -0.12
N ALA A 142 -1.26 18.73 0.79
CA ALA A 142 -2.07 18.35 1.96
C ALA A 142 -3.33 17.55 1.59
N GLU A 143 -4.04 17.91 0.51
CA GLU A 143 -5.23 17.15 0.09
C GLU A 143 -4.88 15.73 -0.33
N ARG A 144 -3.82 15.56 -1.12
CA ARG A 144 -3.40 14.27 -1.64
C ARG A 144 -2.78 13.39 -0.54
N LYS A 145 -1.94 13.99 0.31
CA LYS A 145 -1.35 13.36 1.49
C LYS A 145 -2.42 12.73 2.37
N ARG A 146 -3.51 13.44 2.68
CA ARG A 146 -4.60 12.93 3.50
C ARG A 146 -5.27 11.69 2.89
N ILE A 147 -5.52 11.71 1.59
CA ILE A 147 -6.15 10.60 0.87
C ILE A 147 -5.23 9.38 0.88
N ASP A 148 -3.98 9.55 0.46
CA ASP A 148 -3.06 8.45 0.26
C ASP A 148 -2.54 7.87 1.59
N GLN A 149 -2.34 8.69 2.63
CA GLN A 149 -2.09 8.18 3.99
C GLN A 149 -3.30 7.43 4.57
N GLY A 150 -4.53 7.88 4.26
CA GLY A 150 -5.75 7.17 4.62
C GLY A 150 -5.80 5.78 3.98
N ARG A 151 -5.44 5.68 2.70
CA ARG A 151 -5.33 4.40 1.97
C ARG A 151 -4.27 3.50 2.58
N LEU A 152 -3.09 4.05 2.91
CA LEU A 152 -2.01 3.29 3.57
C LEU A 152 -2.48 2.69 4.91
N SER A 153 -3.14 3.50 5.75
CA SER A 153 -3.67 3.06 7.04
C SER A 153 -4.75 1.98 6.89
N ALA A 154 -5.68 2.16 5.96
CA ALA A 154 -6.71 1.16 5.66
C ALA A 154 -6.09 -0.16 5.17
N THR A 155 -5.10 -0.08 4.30
CA THR A 155 -4.35 -1.23 3.81
C THR A 155 -3.69 -2.00 4.96
N TRP A 156 -3.00 -1.30 5.86
CA TRP A 156 -2.38 -1.92 7.03
C TRP A 156 -3.42 -2.63 7.93
N GLN A 157 -4.55 -1.97 8.23
CA GLN A 157 -5.61 -2.55 9.05
C GLN A 157 -6.20 -3.82 8.43
N ILE A 158 -6.42 -3.82 7.10
CA ILE A 158 -6.93 -4.98 6.37
C ILE A 158 -5.92 -6.12 6.42
N THR A 159 -4.63 -5.84 6.16
CA THR A 159 -3.57 -6.85 6.19
C THR A 159 -3.43 -7.47 7.57
N ALA A 160 -3.34 -6.65 8.63
CA ALA A 160 -3.24 -7.12 10.01
C ALA A 160 -4.46 -7.96 10.43
N ARG A 161 -5.67 -7.56 10.00
CA ARG A 161 -6.89 -8.33 10.25
C ARG A 161 -6.87 -9.70 9.55
N ASN A 162 -6.41 -9.76 8.31
CA ASN A 162 -6.35 -11.01 7.55
C ASN A 162 -5.31 -11.97 8.16
N GLU A 163 -4.13 -11.48 8.53
CA GLU A 163 -3.11 -12.29 9.21
C GLU A 163 -3.59 -12.85 10.55
N ALA A 164 -4.35 -12.07 11.32
CA ALA A 164 -4.96 -12.53 12.56
C ALA A 164 -6.01 -13.63 12.32
N LEU A 165 -6.82 -13.51 11.25
CA LEU A 165 -7.80 -14.52 10.86
C LEU A 165 -7.13 -15.82 10.40
N ASP A 166 -6.09 -15.72 9.57
CA ASP A 166 -5.32 -16.88 9.08
C ASP A 166 -4.64 -17.62 10.24
N SER A 167 -4.05 -16.88 11.17
CA SER A 167 -3.47 -17.44 12.40
C SER A 167 -4.53 -18.16 13.24
N THR A 168 -5.71 -17.57 13.39
CA THR A 168 -6.83 -18.19 14.13
C THR A 168 -7.32 -19.46 13.43
N TYR A 169 -7.39 -19.46 12.10
CA TYR A 169 -7.79 -20.63 11.31
C TYR A 169 -6.82 -21.79 11.48
N LEU A 170 -5.50 -21.53 11.40
CA LEU A 170 -4.46 -22.54 11.60
C LEU A 170 -4.51 -23.16 13.01
N ILE A 171 -4.76 -22.34 14.04
CA ILE A 171 -4.98 -22.82 15.40
C ILE A 171 -6.21 -23.72 15.45
N MET A 172 -7.32 -23.32 14.84
CA MET A 172 -8.55 -24.09 14.82
C MET A 172 -8.40 -25.43 14.08
N GLU A 173 -7.70 -25.43 12.95
CA GLU A 173 -7.34 -26.64 12.19
C GLU A 173 -6.48 -27.60 13.03
N SER A 174 -5.51 -27.06 13.77
CA SER A 174 -4.65 -27.83 14.67
C SER A 174 -5.45 -28.43 15.84
N ILE A 175 -6.37 -27.66 16.44
CA ILE A 175 -7.28 -28.14 17.49
C ILE A 175 -8.17 -29.27 16.94
N LYS A 176 -8.74 -29.12 15.74
CA LYS A 176 -9.55 -30.19 15.11
C LYS A 176 -8.76 -31.47 14.93
N ARG A 177 -7.50 -31.39 14.47
CA ARG A 177 -6.61 -32.55 14.30
C ARG A 177 -6.27 -33.22 15.64
N LEU A 178 -5.92 -32.43 16.65
CA LEU A 178 -5.64 -32.94 18.00
C LEU A 178 -6.87 -33.61 18.62
N PHE A 179 -8.05 -33.01 18.45
CA PHE A 179 -9.30 -33.57 18.92
C PHE A 179 -9.64 -34.89 18.22
N ALA A 180 -9.52 -34.94 16.88
CA ALA A 180 -9.71 -36.16 16.12
C ALA A 180 -8.73 -37.27 16.52
N ALA A 181 -7.44 -36.94 16.69
CA ALA A 181 -6.42 -37.89 17.14
C ALA A 181 -6.71 -38.42 18.55
N THR A 182 -7.15 -37.56 19.48
CA THR A 182 -7.51 -37.96 20.85
C THR A 182 -8.74 -38.86 20.86
N LEU A 183 -9.75 -38.55 20.03
CA LEU A 183 -10.93 -39.40 19.87
C LEU A 183 -10.57 -40.77 19.30
N VAL A 184 -9.71 -40.83 18.29
CA VAL A 184 -9.24 -42.10 17.71
C VAL A 184 -8.43 -42.89 18.74
N ALA A 185 -7.51 -42.26 19.48
CA ALA A 185 -6.71 -42.91 20.52
C ALA A 185 -7.58 -43.48 21.67
N ARG A 186 -8.52 -42.67 22.19
CA ARG A 186 -9.47 -43.13 23.22
C ARG A 186 -10.42 -44.20 22.70
N ASN A 187 -10.86 -44.10 21.44
CA ASN A 187 -11.67 -45.13 20.85
C ASN A 187 -10.87 -46.39 20.56
N PHE A 188 -9.57 -46.34 20.28
CA PHE A 188 -8.72 -47.53 20.14
C PHE A 188 -8.51 -48.24 21.49
N GLU A 189 -8.36 -47.47 22.58
CA GLU A 189 -8.40 -48.02 23.94
C GLU A 189 -9.76 -48.64 24.29
N ARG A 190 -10.87 -48.01 23.84
CA ARG A 190 -12.24 -48.44 24.15
C ARG A 190 -12.90 -49.40 23.16
N THR A 191 -12.43 -49.58 21.93
CA THR A 191 -12.93 -50.64 21.03
C THR A 191 -12.33 -52.01 21.36
N SER A 192 -11.50 -52.08 22.42
CA SER A 192 -11.36 -53.29 23.21
C SER A 192 -12.60 -53.60 24.09
N ARG A 193 -13.54 -52.65 24.30
CA ARG A 193 -14.83 -52.75 25.03
C ARG A 193 -15.90 -51.67 24.65
N VAL A 194 -16.74 -51.97 23.65
CA VAL A 194 -18.20 -51.60 23.50
C VAL A 194 -18.67 -50.12 23.28
N ASP A 195 -19.58 -49.96 22.29
CA ASP A 195 -20.61 -48.96 21.90
C ASP A 195 -20.46 -47.44 22.17
N CYS A 196 -20.50 -46.64 21.08
CA CYS A 196 -20.29 -45.19 21.04
C CYS A 196 -21.40 -44.44 20.29
N VAL A 197 -22.35 -43.78 20.98
CA VAL A 197 -23.26 -42.79 20.35
C VAL A 197 -23.51 -41.51 21.20
N HIS A 198 -23.24 -41.49 22.51
CA HIS A 198 -23.72 -40.37 23.36
C HIS A 198 -22.74 -39.21 23.68
N TYR A 199 -21.47 -39.25 23.23
CA TYR A 199 -20.44 -38.41 23.86
C TYR A 199 -20.12 -37.05 23.20
N THR A 200 -20.69 -36.72 22.04
CA THR A 200 -20.35 -35.46 21.33
C THR A 200 -20.96 -34.22 21.96
N GLN A 201 -21.94 -34.32 22.86
CA GLN A 201 -22.65 -33.17 23.42
C GLN A 201 -22.02 -32.60 24.70
N GLU A 202 -21.39 -33.42 25.54
CA GLU A 202 -20.83 -33.00 26.84
C GLU A 202 -19.54 -32.19 26.69
N ILE A 203 -18.66 -32.54 25.75
CA ILE A 203 -17.33 -31.92 25.60
C ILE A 203 -17.44 -30.43 25.16
N TRP A 204 -18.49 -30.06 24.44
CA TRP A 204 -18.73 -28.66 24.07
C TRP A 204 -19.19 -27.79 25.24
N GLN A 205 -19.72 -28.38 26.32
CA GLN A 205 -20.15 -27.63 27.50
C GLN A 205 -18.99 -27.17 28.38
N ASP A 206 -17.82 -27.81 28.29
CA ASP A 206 -16.62 -27.46 29.05
C ASP A 206 -15.67 -26.49 28.32
N PHE A 207 -15.97 -26.16 27.05
CA PHE A 207 -15.13 -25.21 26.31
C PHE A 207 -15.27 -23.78 26.88
N PRO A 208 -14.17 -23.06 27.18
CA PRO A 208 -14.23 -21.74 27.81
C PRO A 208 -15.14 -20.77 27.05
N LYS A 209 -16.07 -20.11 27.77
CA LYS A 209 -17.06 -19.19 27.18
C LYS A 209 -16.41 -18.07 26.34
N ALA A 210 -15.20 -17.64 26.71
CA ALA A 210 -14.41 -16.65 25.97
C ALA A 210 -13.97 -17.18 24.58
N CYS A 211 -13.52 -18.43 24.51
CA CYS A 211 -13.13 -19.08 23.25
C CYS A 211 -14.34 -19.33 22.34
N ARG A 212 -15.51 -19.68 22.91
CA ARG A 212 -16.76 -19.81 22.12
C ARG A 212 -17.11 -18.51 21.40
N LYS A 213 -16.98 -17.35 22.06
CA LYS A 213 -17.34 -16.06 21.46
C LYS A 213 -16.40 -15.64 20.31
N TRP A 214 -15.14 -16.01 20.38
CA TRP A 214 -14.12 -15.73 19.34
C TRP A 214 -14.17 -16.73 18.18
N ILE A 215 -14.45 -18.00 18.45
CA ILE A 215 -14.55 -19.06 17.44
C ILE A 215 -15.90 -19.02 16.70
N MET A 216 -17.00 -18.65 17.39
CA MET A 216 -18.34 -18.65 16.78
C MET A 216 -18.64 -17.42 15.91
N ARG A 217 -17.94 -16.30 16.09
CA ARG A 217 -18.15 -15.09 15.25
C ARG A 217 -17.75 -15.32 13.78
N PRO A 218 -16.60 -15.95 13.46
CA PRO A 218 -16.26 -16.37 12.10
C PRO A 218 -17.14 -17.53 11.60
N LEU A 219 -17.52 -18.46 12.47
CA LEU A 219 -18.36 -19.62 12.12
C LEU A 219 -19.80 -19.22 11.74
N ASN A 220 -20.38 -18.19 12.35
CA ASN A 220 -21.72 -17.71 11.94
C ASN A 220 -21.71 -17.02 10.57
N ALA A 221 -20.55 -16.54 10.10
CA ALA A 221 -20.40 -16.03 8.73
C ALA A 221 -20.13 -17.16 7.72
N THR A 222 -19.57 -18.29 8.17
CA THR A 222 -19.33 -19.49 7.34
C THR A 222 -20.44 -20.56 7.45
N SER A 223 -21.38 -20.43 8.39
CA SER A 223 -22.48 -21.39 8.59
C SER A 223 -23.42 -21.45 7.38
N VAL A 224 -23.58 -20.34 6.67
CA VAL A 224 -24.34 -20.27 5.40
C VAL A 224 -23.70 -21.16 4.32
N TYR A 225 -22.38 -21.37 4.38
CA TYR A 225 -21.64 -22.20 3.43
C TYR A 225 -21.58 -23.68 3.87
N MET A 226 -21.44 -23.95 5.17
CA MET A 226 -21.44 -25.32 5.71
C MET A 226 -22.81 -25.97 5.73
N GLU A 227 -23.90 -25.22 5.97
CA GLU A 227 -25.26 -25.76 5.92
C GLU A 227 -25.57 -26.37 4.55
N ASN A 228 -25.10 -25.75 3.46
CA ASN A 228 -25.36 -26.23 2.11
C ASN A 228 -24.54 -27.48 1.72
N SER A 229 -23.32 -27.64 2.25
CA SER A 229 -22.50 -28.83 2.00
C SER A 229 -22.91 -30.03 2.87
N CYS A 230 -23.27 -29.81 4.13
CA CYS A 230 -23.77 -30.88 5.00
C CYS A 230 -25.13 -31.39 4.51
N ARG A 231 -26.05 -30.52 4.08
CA ARG A 231 -27.38 -30.93 3.59
C ARG A 231 -27.31 -31.85 2.35
N LYS A 232 -26.33 -31.65 1.46
CA LYS A 232 -26.10 -32.52 0.29
C LYS A 232 -25.55 -33.91 0.66
N ASN A 233 -24.72 -34.01 1.70
CA ASN A 233 -24.19 -35.30 2.14
C ASN A 233 -25.16 -36.08 3.03
N TYR A 234 -25.98 -35.41 3.85
CA TYR A 234 -27.01 -36.06 4.67
C TYR A 234 -28.15 -36.67 3.85
N LEU A 235 -28.53 -36.05 2.72
CA LEU A 235 -29.52 -36.62 1.81
C LEU A 235 -29.05 -37.89 1.08
N ARG A 236 -27.73 -38.08 0.91
CA ARG A 236 -27.16 -39.30 0.31
C ARG A 236 -27.10 -40.50 1.26
N LEU A 237 -27.11 -40.28 2.57
CA LEU A 237 -26.95 -41.33 3.58
C LEU A 237 -28.29 -41.85 4.14
N GLY A 238 -29.43 -41.43 3.59
CA GLY A 238 -30.74 -42.01 3.94
C GLY A 238 -31.22 -41.70 5.36
N VAL A 239 -30.55 -40.80 6.09
CA VAL A 239 -30.94 -40.44 7.47
C VAL A 239 -32.12 -39.47 7.42
N LYS A 240 -33.34 -40.01 7.45
CA LYS A 240 -34.54 -39.23 7.73
C LYS A 240 -34.65 -39.02 9.25
N ASN A 241 -34.76 -37.76 9.64
CA ASN A 241 -35.01 -37.25 11.00
C ASN A 241 -33.77 -37.08 11.89
N CYS A 242 -33.18 -35.88 11.84
CA CYS A 242 -32.73 -35.20 13.05
C CYS A 242 -33.21 -33.75 12.95
N PHE A 243 -34.12 -33.39 13.85
CA PHE A 243 -34.73 -32.07 13.93
C PHE A 243 -33.75 -31.04 14.46
N ILE A 244 -33.87 -29.86 13.84
CA ILE A 244 -33.72 -28.49 14.34
C ILE A 244 -33.79 -28.39 15.87
N TYR A 245 -32.76 -27.80 16.48
CA TYR A 245 -32.84 -26.70 17.46
C TYR A 245 -31.53 -25.92 17.48
#